data_AF-B4L1A0-F1
#
_entry.id   AF-B4L1A0-F1
#
_cell.length_a   1.000
_cell.length_b   1.000
_cell.length_c   1.000
_cell.angle_alpha   90.00
_cell.angle_beta   90.00
_cell.angle_gamma   90.00
#
_symmetry.space_group_name_H-M   'P 1'
#
loop_
_entity.id
_entity.type
_entity.pdbx_description
1 polymer ?
#
loop_
_entity_poly.entity_id
_entity_poly.type
_entity_poly.pdbx_seq_one_letter_code
_entity_poly.pdbx_strand_id
1 'polypeptide(L)'
;MNCALSITKPMLCVGGMGVDIVEQCNSMPAGKSDHLSVEAHWLRGGHASNVSYVLRLLGAQVEFLGVLSRSSLLREILAEMEHINIDLSHCPRTDKSPAFTTVVIDRQTGCRSILQCSRKFPYIGIEEFKKLDLDRYGWVHFEARNKLDIIPMMRAIHNYNSGRTERIKISLKVDGCYNENKDLFDMCHYLIFSRQLALDLGWRTVKETCLGLDKTLPLPHSIQVRRPNILCSWGPYGAGCLDTNGQYYDLPLPAGRKPIDTYGVGECFTAGVIYALYLRKMPLPAAVAYGNRVAVFKTTRRGYNHIAKFQIYPVTIDNDDKLSEHYSEDDESEHFICRKYMNRKFETSDGKLSTKLMNRFEINEPKDASNANSEQEIEPEDQQVSTTGQQPARRISKRRMSHGRRKSSILRVSLPKRSITETK
;
A
#
# COMPACT_ATOMS: atom_id res chain seq x y z
N MET A 1 -5.44 1.91 -42.96
CA MET A 1 -5.88 0.91 -41.97
C MET A 1 -6.41 1.65 -40.76
N ASN A 2 -7.74 1.77 -40.66
CA ASN A 2 -8.41 2.38 -39.50
C ASN A 2 -8.27 1.42 -38.32
N CYS A 3 -7.41 1.77 -37.36
CA CYS A 3 -7.33 1.08 -36.08
C CYS A 3 -8.60 1.43 -35.31
N ALA A 4 -9.61 0.58 -35.39
CA ALA A 4 -10.77 0.67 -34.53
C ALA A 4 -10.24 0.68 -33.09
N LEU A 5 -10.44 1.78 -32.37
CA LEU A 5 -10.30 1.81 -30.92
C LEU A 5 -11.25 0.74 -30.39
N SER A 6 -10.74 -0.48 -30.19
CA SER A 6 -11.40 -1.45 -29.32
C SER A 6 -11.54 -0.74 -27.98
N ILE A 7 -12.76 -0.28 -27.67
CA ILE A 7 -13.07 0.37 -26.41
C ILE A 7 -12.81 -0.69 -25.34
N THR A 8 -11.62 -0.64 -24.77
CA THR A 8 -11.19 -1.61 -23.78
C THR A 8 -12.06 -1.40 -22.55
N LYS A 9 -12.67 -2.48 -22.04
CA LYS A 9 -13.60 -2.43 -20.92
C LYS A 9 -13.00 -1.65 -19.74
N PRO A 10 -13.76 -0.78 -19.06
CA PRO A 10 -13.31 -0.05 -17.87
C PRO A 10 -12.55 -0.89 -16.83
N MET A 11 -11.67 -0.21 -16.09
CA MET A 11 -11.02 -0.74 -14.90
C MET A 11 -11.77 -0.30 -13.66
N LEU A 12 -12.00 -1.22 -12.74
CA LEU A 12 -12.56 -0.94 -11.41
C LEU A 12 -11.45 -0.90 -10.37
N CYS A 13 -11.40 0.14 -9.54
CA CYS A 13 -10.51 0.20 -8.38
C CYS A 13 -11.33 0.18 -7.09
N VAL A 14 -11.15 -0.85 -6.28
CA VAL A 14 -11.90 -1.12 -5.05
C VAL A 14 -11.00 -0.87 -3.84
N GLY A 15 -11.38 0.09 -3.00
CA GLY A 15 -10.60 0.36 -1.79
C GLY A 15 -11.01 1.61 -1.03
N GLY A 16 -10.05 2.13 -0.25
CA GLY A 16 -10.27 3.31 0.59
C GLY A 16 -10.09 4.62 -0.16
N MET A 17 -10.81 5.64 0.30
CA MET A 17 -10.54 7.05 0.01
C MET A 17 -10.45 7.82 1.33
N GLY A 18 -9.55 8.78 1.38
CA GLY A 18 -9.39 9.66 2.53
C GLY A 18 -8.79 10.99 2.14
N VAL A 19 -8.39 11.73 3.16
CA VAL A 19 -7.66 12.98 3.05
C VAL A 19 -6.30 12.78 3.70
N ASP A 20 -5.25 12.99 2.93
CA ASP A 20 -3.89 12.92 3.44
C ASP A 20 -3.35 14.34 3.63
N ILE A 21 -2.86 14.63 4.83
CA ILE A 21 -2.15 15.86 5.15
C ILE A 21 -0.66 15.53 4.99
N VAL A 22 -0.03 16.07 3.95
CA VAL A 22 1.38 15.83 3.65
C VAL A 22 2.19 17.03 4.05
N GLU A 23 3.04 16.84 5.06
CA GLU A 23 3.90 17.87 5.62
C GLU A 23 5.37 17.57 5.31
N GLN A 24 6.13 18.62 5.03
CA GLN A 24 7.57 18.52 4.82
C GLN A 24 8.31 19.23 5.95
N CYS A 25 9.31 18.58 6.51
CA CYS A 25 10.15 19.13 7.58
C CYS A 25 11.64 19.06 7.19
N ASN A 26 12.46 19.91 7.82
CA ASN A 26 13.91 19.87 7.62
C ASN A 26 14.57 18.68 8.34
N SER A 27 13.92 18.16 9.38
CA SER A 27 14.33 16.99 10.15
C SER A 27 13.09 16.30 10.68
N MET A 28 13.07 14.97 10.71
CA MET A 28 11.95 14.20 11.28
C MET A 28 11.63 14.65 12.72
N PRO A 29 10.36 14.94 13.06
CA PRO A 29 9.95 15.29 14.42
C PRO A 29 10.32 14.19 15.43
N ALA A 30 10.92 14.58 16.55
CA ALA A 30 11.34 13.68 17.60
C ALA A 30 11.36 14.40 18.96
N GLY A 31 10.95 13.71 20.02
CA GLY A 31 10.89 14.27 21.37
C GLY A 31 9.65 15.12 21.64
N LYS A 32 9.73 15.97 22.66
CA LYS A 32 8.61 16.83 23.14
C LYS A 32 8.70 18.28 22.66
N SER A 33 9.61 18.58 21.73
CA SER A 33 9.77 19.93 21.19
C SER A 33 8.68 20.26 20.16
N ASP A 34 8.39 21.55 20.02
CA ASP A 34 7.62 22.03 18.89
C ASP A 34 8.46 21.90 17.61
N HIS A 35 7.83 21.46 16.53
CA HIS A 35 8.48 21.27 15.23
C HIS A 35 7.77 22.12 14.18
N LEU A 36 8.56 22.74 13.30
CA LEU A 36 8.05 23.55 12.21
C LEU A 36 7.98 22.72 10.92
N SER A 37 6.79 22.66 10.35
CA SER A 37 6.61 22.26 8.95
C SER A 37 7.09 23.39 8.05
N VAL A 38 7.83 23.03 7.00
CA VAL A 38 8.23 23.94 5.91
C VAL A 38 7.05 24.15 4.96
N GLU A 39 6.23 23.13 4.80
CA GLU A 39 5.15 23.12 3.83
C GLU A 39 4.14 22.02 4.16
N ALA A 40 2.85 22.31 4.00
CA ALA A 40 1.77 21.36 4.25
C ALA A 40 0.73 21.42 3.13
N HIS A 41 0.25 20.25 2.71
CA HIS A 41 -0.75 20.11 1.65
C HIS A 41 -1.86 19.14 2.05
N TRP A 42 -3.07 19.45 1.61
CA TRP A 42 -4.22 18.55 1.69
C TRP A 42 -4.35 17.83 0.36
N LEU A 43 -4.16 16.52 0.36
CA LEU A 43 -4.18 15.68 -0.83
C LEU A 43 -5.24 14.60 -0.71
N ARG A 44 -5.67 14.09 -1.86
CA ARG A 44 -6.46 12.87 -1.93
C ARG A 44 -5.64 11.70 -1.40
N GLY A 45 -6.20 11.03 -0.40
CA GLY A 45 -5.64 9.82 0.19
C GLY A 45 -6.32 8.54 -0.29
N GLY A 46 -5.74 7.41 0.11
CA GLY A 46 -6.20 6.06 -0.20
C GLY A 46 -5.56 5.48 -1.46
N HIS A 47 -5.08 4.24 -1.36
CA HIS A 47 -4.33 3.60 -2.44
C HIS A 47 -5.18 3.43 -3.70
N ALA A 48 -6.34 2.77 -3.59
CA ALA A 48 -7.22 2.54 -4.74
C ALA A 48 -7.70 3.85 -5.37
N SER A 49 -7.98 4.85 -4.55
CA SER A 49 -8.36 6.21 -4.97
C SER A 49 -7.25 6.89 -5.81
N ASN A 50 -6.00 6.82 -5.35
CA ASN A 50 -4.86 7.37 -6.09
C ASN A 50 -4.49 6.56 -7.34
N VAL A 51 -4.56 5.23 -7.28
CA VAL A 51 -4.40 4.37 -8.48
C VAL A 51 -5.45 4.71 -9.53
N SER A 52 -6.71 4.92 -9.13
CA SER A 52 -7.79 5.30 -10.05
C SER A 52 -7.47 6.59 -10.81
N TYR A 53 -6.97 7.58 -10.07
CA TYR A 53 -6.62 8.87 -10.65
C TYR A 53 -5.47 8.77 -11.63
N VAL A 54 -4.40 8.06 -11.28
CA VAL A 54 -3.26 7.89 -12.18
C VAL A 54 -3.65 7.09 -13.43
N LEU A 55 -4.44 6.03 -13.28
CA LEU A 55 -4.97 5.28 -14.42
C LEU A 55 -5.76 6.20 -15.37
N ARG A 56 -6.60 7.08 -14.81
CA ARG A 56 -7.36 8.03 -15.62
C ARG A 56 -6.47 9.03 -16.35
N LEU A 57 -5.43 9.54 -15.71
CA LEU A 57 -4.44 10.43 -16.33
C LEU A 57 -3.62 9.75 -17.43
N LEU A 58 -3.38 8.44 -17.33
CA LEU A 58 -2.77 7.62 -18.39
C LEU A 58 -3.77 7.32 -19.54
N GLY A 59 -5.03 7.77 -19.43
CA GLY A 59 -6.05 7.62 -20.48
C GLY A 59 -6.93 6.38 -20.35
N ALA A 60 -6.88 5.65 -19.23
CA ALA A 60 -7.79 4.54 -18.98
C ALA A 60 -9.21 5.03 -18.66
N GLN A 61 -10.22 4.23 -18.99
CA GLN A 61 -11.55 4.38 -18.42
C GLN A 61 -11.57 3.73 -17.04
N VAL A 62 -11.99 4.47 -16.02
CA VAL A 62 -11.86 4.07 -14.62
C VAL A 62 -13.14 4.35 -13.86
N GLU A 63 -13.54 3.36 -13.07
CA GLU A 63 -14.51 3.52 -12.00
C GLU A 63 -13.83 3.27 -10.66
N PHE A 64 -14.10 4.12 -9.68
CA PHE A 64 -13.70 3.92 -8.30
C PHE A 64 -14.89 3.40 -7.49
N LEU A 65 -14.65 2.38 -6.67
CA LEU A 65 -15.62 1.85 -5.72
C LEU A 65 -15.06 1.89 -4.30
N GLY A 66 -15.65 2.77 -3.49
CA GLY A 66 -15.37 2.90 -2.07
C GLY A 66 -16.49 3.67 -1.37
N VAL A 67 -16.51 3.59 -0.05
CA VAL A 67 -17.44 4.41 0.74
C VAL A 67 -16.95 5.86 0.72
N LEU A 68 -17.82 6.82 0.41
CA LEU A 68 -17.47 8.23 0.35
C LEU A 68 -18.16 9.03 1.46
N SER A 69 -17.40 9.90 2.12
CA SER A 69 -17.96 10.84 3.09
C SER A 69 -18.76 11.94 2.39
N ARG A 70 -19.86 12.39 2.99
CA ARG A 70 -20.60 13.61 2.61
C ARG A 70 -19.99 14.88 3.20
N SER A 71 -18.90 14.77 3.96
CA SER A 71 -18.17 15.92 4.50
C SER A 71 -17.70 16.85 3.40
N SER A 72 -17.80 18.17 3.63
CA SER A 72 -17.27 19.19 2.72
C SER A 72 -15.76 19.06 2.45
N LEU A 73 -15.03 18.39 3.36
CA LEU A 73 -13.60 18.12 3.23
C LEU A 73 -13.24 17.24 2.01
N LEU A 74 -14.18 16.43 1.50
CA LEU A 74 -13.96 15.65 0.28
C LEU A 74 -14.53 16.33 -0.98
N ARG A 75 -15.28 17.43 -0.85
CA ARG A 75 -16.08 17.98 -1.96
C ARG A 75 -15.22 18.31 -3.19
N GLU A 76 -14.10 19.00 -2.98
CA GLU A 76 -13.21 19.41 -4.08
C GLU A 76 -12.48 18.21 -4.69
N ILE A 77 -12.02 17.26 -3.86
CA ILE A 77 -11.39 16.01 -4.31
C ILE A 77 -12.35 15.20 -5.20
N LEU A 78 -13.61 15.09 -4.79
CA LEU A 78 -14.63 14.35 -5.54
C LEU A 78 -14.99 15.05 -6.84
N ALA A 79 -15.17 16.38 -6.80
CA ALA A 79 -15.45 17.17 -7.99
C ALA A 79 -14.31 17.09 -9.01
N GLU A 80 -13.06 17.06 -8.55
CA GLU A 80 -11.90 16.85 -9.42
C GLU A 80 -11.92 15.46 -10.09
N MET A 81 -12.19 14.39 -9.32
CA MET A 81 -12.29 13.04 -9.86
C MET A 81 -13.41 12.91 -10.91
N GLU A 82 -14.58 13.49 -10.65
CA GLU A 82 -15.70 13.55 -11.60
C GLU A 82 -15.34 14.38 -12.84
N HIS A 83 -14.67 15.54 -12.65
CA HIS A 83 -14.25 16.41 -13.75
C HIS A 83 -13.29 15.72 -14.72
N ILE A 84 -12.38 14.89 -14.20
CA ILE A 84 -11.50 14.08 -15.06
C ILE A 84 -12.17 12.80 -15.56
N ASN A 85 -13.46 12.56 -15.29
CA ASN A 85 -14.24 11.39 -15.68
C ASN A 85 -13.78 10.08 -15.04
N ILE A 86 -13.60 10.08 -13.72
CA ILE A 86 -13.66 8.84 -12.94
C ILE A 86 -15.10 8.64 -12.51
N ASP A 87 -15.67 7.47 -12.82
CA ASP A 87 -17.02 7.12 -12.40
C ASP A 87 -17.04 6.85 -10.88
N LEU A 88 -17.94 7.53 -10.18
CA LEU A 88 -18.19 7.41 -8.73
C LEU A 88 -19.64 7.01 -8.43
N SER A 89 -20.43 6.66 -9.46
CA SER A 89 -21.88 6.49 -9.36
C SER A 89 -22.31 5.37 -8.40
N HIS A 90 -21.52 4.29 -8.31
CA HIS A 90 -21.79 3.17 -7.41
C HIS A 90 -21.17 3.32 -6.02
N CYS A 91 -20.54 4.45 -5.71
CA CYS A 91 -19.95 4.66 -4.39
C CYS A 91 -21.03 4.99 -3.34
N PRO A 92 -21.23 4.16 -2.30
CA PRO A 92 -22.15 4.49 -1.22
C PRO A 92 -21.67 5.70 -0.42
N ARG A 93 -22.61 6.53 0.06
CA ARG A 93 -22.33 7.76 0.80
C ARG A 93 -22.61 7.63 2.30
N THR A 94 -21.80 8.26 3.15
CA THR A 94 -21.97 8.29 4.62
C THR A 94 -21.70 9.67 5.22
N ASP A 95 -22.35 10.01 6.33
CA ASP A 95 -22.10 11.27 7.08
C ASP A 95 -20.89 11.20 8.01
N LYS A 96 -20.25 10.03 8.14
CA LYS A 96 -19.00 9.90 8.89
C LYS A 96 -17.93 10.77 8.26
N SER A 97 -17.16 11.50 9.06
CA SER A 97 -15.98 12.22 8.58
C SER A 97 -15.00 11.26 7.89
N PRO A 98 -14.30 11.69 6.83
CA PRO A 98 -13.45 10.81 6.04
C PRO A 98 -12.28 10.22 6.86
N ALA A 99 -11.62 9.22 6.30
CA ALA A 99 -10.34 8.75 6.82
C ALA A 99 -9.28 9.85 6.65
N PHE A 100 -8.41 10.01 7.65
CA PHE A 100 -7.29 10.95 7.63
C PHE A 100 -5.97 10.23 7.84
N THR A 101 -4.97 10.64 7.07
CA THR A 101 -3.58 10.24 7.26
C THR A 101 -2.74 11.50 7.33
N THR A 102 -1.80 11.59 8.27
CA THR A 102 -0.75 12.60 8.24
C THR A 102 0.53 11.95 7.80
N VAL A 103 1.17 12.49 6.76
CA VAL A 103 2.44 12.00 6.24
C VAL A 103 3.48 13.10 6.44
N VAL A 104 4.46 12.84 7.28
CA VAL A 104 5.59 13.75 7.50
C VAL A 104 6.77 13.26 6.69
N ILE A 105 7.33 14.14 5.86
CA ILE A 105 8.45 13.85 4.97
C ILE A 105 9.66 14.70 5.39
N ASP A 106 10.74 14.02 5.73
CA ASP A 106 12.03 14.67 5.94
C ASP A 106 12.66 15.01 4.58
N ARG A 107 12.88 16.31 4.32
CA ARG A 107 13.39 16.79 3.02
C ARG A 107 14.85 16.42 2.75
N GLN A 108 15.63 16.18 3.80
CA GLN A 108 17.06 15.86 3.66
C GLN A 108 17.25 14.38 3.32
N THR A 109 16.54 13.51 4.04
CA THR A 109 16.70 12.06 3.93
C THR A 109 15.67 11.42 2.99
N GLY A 110 14.54 12.09 2.75
CA GLY A 110 13.38 11.51 2.06
C GLY A 110 12.60 10.50 2.91
N CYS A 111 13.00 10.29 4.17
CA CYS A 111 12.30 9.42 5.11
C CYS A 111 10.89 9.94 5.37
N ARG A 112 9.96 9.00 5.57
CA ARG A 112 8.56 9.32 5.83
C ARG A 112 8.06 8.65 7.09
N SER A 113 7.28 9.40 7.86
CA SER A 113 6.50 8.89 8.97
C SER A 113 5.02 9.06 8.65
N ILE A 114 4.24 8.00 8.83
CA ILE A 114 2.81 7.97 8.52
C ILE A 114 2.04 7.82 9.82
N LEU A 115 1.24 8.81 10.16
CA LEU A 115 0.30 8.78 11.25
C LEU A 115 -1.10 8.53 10.69
N GLN A 116 -1.59 7.30 10.85
CA GLN A 116 -2.93 6.94 10.42
C GLN A 116 -3.94 7.19 11.54
N CYS A 117 -5.08 7.80 11.22
CA CYS A 117 -6.16 7.96 12.18
C CYS A 117 -6.72 6.58 12.58
N SER A 118 -6.77 6.30 13.89
CA SER A 118 -7.31 5.03 14.42
C SER A 118 -8.83 4.92 14.32
N ARG A 119 -9.53 6.03 14.06
CA ARG A 119 -10.98 6.01 13.86
C ARG A 119 -11.31 5.21 12.60
N LYS A 120 -12.04 4.11 12.79
CA LYS A 120 -12.50 3.27 11.68
C LYS A 120 -13.45 4.03 10.76
N PHE A 121 -13.14 4.02 9.47
CA PHE A 121 -14.03 4.44 8.39
C PHE A 121 -14.63 3.18 7.72
N PRO A 122 -15.90 3.18 7.28
CA PRO A 122 -16.50 1.99 6.67
C PRO A 122 -15.75 1.58 5.40
N TYR A 123 -15.54 0.28 5.24
CA TYR A 123 -15.04 -0.27 3.99
C TYR A 123 -16.22 -0.72 3.12
N ILE A 124 -15.98 -0.88 1.82
CA ILE A 124 -17.00 -1.36 0.89
C ILE A 124 -17.31 -2.84 1.19
N GLY A 125 -18.59 -3.19 1.18
CA GLY A 125 -19.06 -4.56 1.43
C GLY A 125 -19.56 -5.24 0.16
N ILE A 126 -19.76 -6.56 0.24
CA ILE A 126 -20.21 -7.38 -0.90
C ILE A 126 -21.57 -6.94 -1.47
N GLU A 127 -22.48 -6.46 -0.63
CA GLU A 127 -23.82 -6.06 -1.08
C GLU A 127 -23.79 -4.84 -2.01
N GLU A 128 -22.84 -3.93 -1.83
CA GLU A 128 -22.62 -2.82 -2.75
C GLU A 128 -21.91 -3.29 -4.02
N PHE A 129 -20.94 -4.20 -3.89
CA PHE A 129 -20.22 -4.78 -5.02
C PHE A 129 -21.13 -5.56 -5.98
N LYS A 130 -22.12 -6.30 -5.45
CA LYS A 130 -23.11 -7.07 -6.26
C LYS A 130 -24.01 -6.19 -7.13
N LYS A 131 -24.10 -4.88 -6.86
CA LYS A 131 -24.89 -3.95 -7.68
C LYS A 131 -24.21 -3.62 -9.00
N LEU A 132 -22.92 -3.91 -9.12
CA LEU A 132 -22.15 -3.68 -10.34
C LEU A 132 -22.51 -4.69 -11.43
N ASP A 133 -22.65 -4.19 -12.65
CA ASP A 133 -22.63 -5.05 -13.84
C ASP A 133 -21.18 -5.42 -14.17
N LEU A 134 -20.81 -6.65 -13.81
CA LEU A 134 -19.46 -7.16 -14.02
C LEU A 134 -19.05 -7.25 -15.49
N ASP A 135 -20.00 -7.29 -16.44
CA ASP A 135 -19.65 -7.33 -17.87
C ASP A 135 -18.97 -6.04 -18.36
N ARG A 136 -19.17 -4.93 -17.63
CA ARG A 136 -18.53 -3.65 -17.94
C ARG A 136 -17.02 -3.65 -17.74
N TYR A 137 -16.47 -4.54 -16.92
CA TYR A 137 -15.06 -4.45 -16.52
C TYR A 137 -14.21 -5.53 -17.17
N GLY A 138 -12.96 -5.19 -17.47
CA GLY A 138 -11.93 -6.19 -17.81
C GLY A 138 -10.85 -6.34 -16.75
N TRP A 139 -10.81 -5.42 -15.79
CA TRP A 139 -9.84 -5.44 -14.70
C TRP A 139 -10.45 -4.90 -13.41
N VAL A 140 -10.18 -5.56 -12.29
CA VAL A 140 -10.52 -5.10 -10.94
C VAL A 140 -9.25 -5.08 -10.08
N HIS A 141 -8.93 -3.92 -9.52
CA HIS A 141 -7.83 -3.72 -8.60
C HIS A 141 -8.34 -3.59 -7.17
N PHE A 142 -7.79 -4.36 -6.24
CA PHE A 142 -8.11 -4.31 -4.82
C PHE A 142 -6.94 -3.81 -3.99
N GLU A 143 -7.26 -3.03 -2.96
CA GLU A 143 -6.37 -2.71 -1.85
C GLU A 143 -6.67 -3.66 -0.66
N ALA A 144 -5.67 -4.41 -0.18
CA ALA A 144 -5.83 -5.42 0.88
C ALA A 144 -6.07 -4.79 2.27
N ARG A 145 -7.30 -4.35 2.54
CA ARG A 145 -7.72 -3.72 3.80
C ARG A 145 -8.44 -4.67 4.75
N ASN A 146 -9.45 -5.39 4.26
CA ASN A 146 -10.23 -6.33 5.04
C ASN A 146 -10.56 -7.58 4.22
N LYS A 147 -9.92 -8.70 4.52
CA LYS A 147 -10.14 -9.96 3.79
C LYS A 147 -11.58 -10.44 3.85
N LEU A 148 -12.31 -10.17 4.95
CA LEU A 148 -13.68 -10.63 5.12
C LEU A 148 -14.62 -9.97 4.10
N ASP A 149 -14.32 -8.74 3.69
CA ASP A 149 -15.07 -8.03 2.64
C ASP A 149 -14.56 -8.41 1.23
N ILE A 150 -13.24 -8.55 1.06
CA ILE A 150 -12.61 -8.76 -0.25
C ILE A 150 -12.83 -10.18 -0.79
N ILE A 151 -12.77 -11.21 0.07
CA ILE A 151 -12.95 -12.62 -0.36
C ILE A 151 -14.28 -12.82 -1.10
N PRO A 152 -15.45 -12.41 -0.56
CA PRO A 152 -16.71 -12.52 -1.28
C PRO A 152 -16.72 -11.80 -2.64
N MET A 153 -16.07 -10.63 -2.75
CA MET A 153 -16.01 -9.87 -4.01
C MET A 153 -15.16 -10.60 -5.06
N MET A 154 -13.97 -11.08 -4.67
CA MET A 154 -13.13 -11.88 -5.56
C MET A 154 -13.82 -13.18 -5.97
N ARG A 155 -14.55 -13.83 -5.07
CA ARG A 155 -15.38 -15.01 -5.40
C ARG A 155 -16.47 -14.67 -6.42
N ALA A 156 -17.14 -13.53 -6.29
CA ALA A 156 -18.12 -13.09 -7.28
C ALA A 156 -17.48 -12.93 -8.68
N ILE A 157 -16.27 -12.34 -8.75
CA ILE A 157 -15.51 -12.23 -10.00
C ILE A 157 -15.09 -13.60 -10.54
N HIS A 158 -14.66 -14.53 -9.69
CA HIS A 158 -14.29 -15.88 -10.13
C HIS A 158 -15.49 -16.67 -10.66
N ASN A 159 -16.64 -16.57 -9.98
CA ASN A 159 -17.90 -17.16 -10.44
C ASN A 159 -18.32 -16.55 -11.78
N TYR A 160 -18.20 -15.23 -11.92
CA TYR A 160 -18.40 -14.54 -13.18
C TYR A 160 -17.45 -15.07 -14.26
N ASN A 161 -16.17 -15.23 -13.98
CA ASN A 161 -15.19 -15.70 -14.96
C ASN A 161 -15.36 -17.18 -15.35
N SER A 162 -16.11 -17.97 -14.57
CA SER A 162 -16.31 -19.40 -14.82
C SER A 162 -16.98 -19.64 -16.18
N GLY A 163 -16.38 -20.50 -17.01
CA GLY A 163 -16.87 -20.80 -18.36
C GLY A 163 -16.67 -19.69 -19.40
N ARG A 164 -16.15 -18.51 -19.01
CA ARG A 164 -15.95 -17.38 -19.93
C ARG A 164 -14.55 -17.36 -20.56
N THR A 165 -14.47 -16.90 -21.81
CA THR A 165 -13.22 -16.64 -22.54
C THR A 165 -12.66 -15.27 -22.18
N GLU A 166 -13.49 -14.22 -22.26
CA GLU A 166 -13.18 -12.90 -21.74
C GLU A 166 -13.36 -12.88 -20.22
N ARG A 167 -12.24 -12.78 -19.51
CA ARG A 167 -12.19 -12.83 -18.05
C ARG A 167 -11.69 -11.54 -17.46
N ILE A 168 -12.33 -11.13 -16.38
CA ILE A 168 -11.90 -10.04 -15.51
C ILE A 168 -10.58 -10.42 -14.85
N LYS A 169 -9.56 -9.59 -15.04
CA LYS A 169 -8.28 -9.71 -14.32
C LYS A 169 -8.38 -9.07 -12.93
N ILE A 170 -7.61 -9.59 -11.99
CA ILE A 170 -7.64 -9.17 -10.58
C ILE A 170 -6.22 -8.82 -10.19
N SER A 171 -5.97 -7.58 -9.74
CA SER A 171 -4.73 -7.23 -9.05
C SER A 171 -5.01 -6.90 -7.59
N LEU A 172 -4.06 -7.24 -6.71
CA LEU A 172 -4.17 -7.00 -5.27
C LEU A 172 -2.91 -6.28 -4.78
N LYS A 173 -3.09 -5.10 -4.18
CA LYS A 173 -2.02 -4.42 -3.44
C LYS A 173 -2.05 -4.85 -1.97
N VAL A 174 -0.89 -5.26 -1.46
CA VAL A 174 -0.69 -5.52 -0.02
C VAL A 174 0.36 -4.56 0.52
N ASP A 175 -0.01 -3.76 1.53
CA ASP A 175 0.86 -2.77 2.16
C ASP A 175 1.02 -2.95 3.67
N GLY A 176 0.28 -3.90 4.26
CA GLY A 176 0.32 -4.20 5.69
C GLY A 176 -0.47 -5.46 6.02
N CYS A 177 -0.51 -5.82 7.31
CA CYS A 177 -1.28 -6.95 7.82
C CYS A 177 -1.05 -8.25 7.02
N TYR A 178 0.23 -8.55 6.72
CA TYR A 178 0.63 -9.65 5.85
C TYR A 178 -0.08 -10.97 6.18
N ASN A 179 0.00 -11.40 7.45
CA ASN A 179 -0.58 -12.67 7.91
C ASN A 179 -2.11 -12.70 7.78
N GLU A 180 -2.77 -11.56 8.00
CA GLU A 180 -4.22 -11.49 7.87
C GLU A 180 -4.63 -11.67 6.40
N ASN A 181 -3.89 -11.07 5.47
CA ASN A 181 -4.25 -11.03 4.05
C ASN A 181 -3.74 -12.20 3.19
N LYS A 182 -3.02 -13.19 3.75
CA LYS A 182 -2.45 -14.33 2.99
C LYS A 182 -3.47 -15.07 2.14
N ASP A 183 -4.69 -15.25 2.65
CA ASP A 183 -5.79 -15.95 1.98
C ASP A 183 -6.24 -15.28 0.67
N LEU A 184 -5.78 -14.06 0.39
CA LEU A 184 -6.12 -13.32 -0.83
C LEU A 184 -5.09 -13.52 -1.96
N PHE A 185 -3.91 -14.08 -1.66
CA PHE A 185 -2.77 -14.04 -2.58
C PHE A 185 -3.00 -14.91 -3.83
N ASP A 186 -3.55 -16.11 -3.65
CA ASP A 186 -3.89 -17.05 -4.73
C ASP A 186 -5.22 -16.69 -5.45
N MET A 187 -6.03 -15.82 -4.84
CA MET A 187 -7.27 -15.32 -5.43
C MET A 187 -7.04 -14.27 -6.53
N CYS A 188 -5.85 -13.67 -6.64
CA CYS A 188 -5.54 -12.63 -7.62
C CYS A 188 -4.75 -13.14 -8.82
N HIS A 189 -4.62 -12.33 -9.88
CA HIS A 189 -3.73 -12.61 -11.03
C HIS A 189 -2.39 -11.90 -10.90
N TYR A 190 -2.36 -10.79 -10.15
CA TYR A 190 -1.19 -9.94 -9.95
C TYR A 190 -1.15 -9.50 -8.48
N LEU A 191 -0.14 -9.94 -7.76
CA LEU A 191 0.08 -9.63 -6.35
C LEU A 191 1.16 -8.56 -6.23
N ILE A 192 0.86 -7.41 -5.63
CA ILE A 192 1.73 -6.24 -5.61
C ILE A 192 2.14 -5.90 -4.18
N PHE A 193 3.43 -6.02 -3.87
CA PHE A 193 4.02 -5.77 -2.55
C PHE A 193 4.87 -4.50 -2.52
N SER A 194 4.87 -3.81 -1.38
CA SER A 194 5.75 -2.67 -1.14
C SER A 194 7.05 -3.10 -0.44
N ARG A 195 8.10 -2.32 -0.68
CA ARG A 195 9.38 -2.45 0.00
C ARG A 195 9.25 -2.43 1.52
N GLN A 196 8.43 -1.53 2.07
CA GLN A 196 8.31 -1.40 3.54
C GLN A 196 7.80 -2.71 4.15
N LEU A 197 6.72 -3.27 3.60
CA LEU A 197 6.18 -4.54 4.08
C LEU A 197 7.20 -5.68 3.95
N ALA A 198 7.96 -5.72 2.86
CA ALA A 198 9.00 -6.73 2.69
C ALA A 198 10.11 -6.61 3.75
N LEU A 199 10.55 -5.39 4.05
CA LEU A 199 11.54 -5.12 5.11
C LEU A 199 11.00 -5.50 6.49
N ASP A 200 9.73 -5.20 6.76
CA ASP A 200 9.07 -5.57 8.03
C ASP A 200 8.99 -7.10 8.20
N LEU A 201 8.94 -7.86 7.10
CA LEU A 201 8.98 -9.32 7.08
C LEU A 201 10.41 -9.90 7.09
N GLY A 202 11.43 -9.05 7.09
CA GLY A 202 12.84 -9.44 7.13
C GLY A 202 13.48 -9.69 5.76
N TRP A 203 12.75 -9.53 4.66
CA TRP A 203 13.31 -9.65 3.30
C TRP A 203 14.04 -8.38 2.91
N ARG A 204 15.30 -8.52 2.50
CA ARG A 204 16.21 -7.38 2.27
C ARG A 204 16.38 -7.03 0.80
N THR A 205 15.97 -7.92 -0.10
CA THR A 205 16.06 -7.70 -1.54
C THR A 205 14.71 -7.95 -2.22
N VAL A 206 14.55 -7.33 -3.39
CA VAL A 206 13.36 -7.51 -4.24
C VAL A 206 13.23 -8.97 -4.71
N LYS A 207 14.35 -9.62 -5.06
CA LYS A 207 14.39 -11.04 -5.44
C LYS A 207 13.97 -11.95 -4.29
N GLU A 208 14.54 -11.73 -3.10
CA GLU A 208 14.17 -12.48 -1.90
C GLU A 208 12.68 -12.33 -1.58
N THR A 209 12.14 -11.12 -1.73
CA THR A 209 10.71 -10.85 -1.53
C THR A 209 9.85 -11.66 -2.50
N CYS A 210 10.16 -11.62 -3.80
CA CYS A 210 9.38 -12.33 -4.81
C CYS A 210 9.40 -13.85 -4.59
N LEU A 211 10.59 -14.41 -4.31
CA LEU A 211 10.75 -15.84 -4.05
C LEU A 211 10.14 -16.25 -2.70
N GLY A 212 10.22 -15.39 -1.68
CA GLY A 212 9.62 -15.61 -0.37
C GLY A 212 8.10 -15.66 -0.45
N LEU A 213 7.49 -14.77 -1.24
CA LEU A 213 6.05 -14.76 -1.49
C LEU A 213 5.59 -16.00 -2.27
N ASP A 214 6.33 -16.41 -3.29
CA ASP A 214 6.00 -17.62 -4.06
C ASP A 214 5.98 -18.88 -3.17
N LYS A 215 6.94 -18.99 -2.23
CA LYS A 215 6.98 -20.08 -1.23
C LYS A 215 5.79 -20.10 -0.27
N THR A 216 5.06 -18.99 -0.14
CA THR A 216 3.90 -18.90 0.76
C THR A 216 2.61 -19.38 0.11
N LEU A 217 2.63 -19.57 -1.22
CA LEU A 217 1.50 -20.12 -1.95
C LEU A 217 1.39 -21.63 -1.65
N PRO A 218 0.17 -22.17 -1.45
CA PRO A 218 -0.03 -23.47 -0.83
C PRO A 218 0.41 -24.68 -1.67
N LEU A 219 0.64 -24.50 -2.96
CA LEU A 219 0.95 -25.60 -3.89
C LEU A 219 2.34 -25.41 -4.52
N PRO A 220 3.01 -26.46 -5.00
CA PRO A 220 4.26 -26.39 -5.78
C PRO A 220 4.00 -26.10 -7.27
N HIS A 221 5.02 -25.63 -8.01
CA HIS A 221 4.92 -25.29 -9.45
C HIS A 221 4.62 -26.51 -10.34
N SER A 222 4.90 -27.72 -9.87
CA SER A 222 4.56 -28.97 -10.56
C SER A 222 3.06 -29.24 -10.64
N ILE A 223 2.25 -28.59 -9.78
CA ILE A 223 0.79 -28.67 -9.85
C ILE A 223 0.30 -27.45 -10.62
N GLN A 224 -0.34 -27.71 -11.76
CA GLN A 224 -0.86 -26.68 -12.65
C GLN A 224 -2.14 -26.04 -12.10
N VAL A 225 -1.99 -25.32 -10.99
CA VAL A 225 -2.99 -24.44 -10.42
C VAL A 225 -2.69 -22.99 -10.77
N ARG A 226 -3.74 -22.18 -10.68
CA ARG A 226 -3.66 -20.74 -10.86
C ARG A 226 -2.69 -20.12 -9.85
N ARG A 227 -1.65 -19.46 -10.35
CA ARG A 227 -0.70 -18.63 -9.58
C ARG A 227 -0.82 -17.16 -9.95
N PRO A 228 -0.60 -16.23 -9.00
CA PRO A 228 -0.43 -14.83 -9.34
C PRO A 228 0.96 -14.59 -9.92
N ASN A 229 1.09 -13.59 -10.79
CA ASN A 229 2.36 -12.92 -11.01
C ASN A 229 2.66 -12.09 -9.76
N ILE A 230 3.88 -12.16 -9.24
CA ILE A 230 4.28 -11.41 -8.05
C ILE A 230 5.09 -10.19 -8.51
N LEU A 231 4.77 -9.03 -7.96
CA LEU A 231 5.41 -7.76 -8.27
C LEU A 231 5.83 -7.08 -6.97
N CYS A 232 7.04 -6.53 -6.95
CA CYS A 232 7.51 -5.77 -5.81
C CYS A 232 8.24 -4.50 -6.25
N SER A 233 7.71 -3.35 -5.83
CA SER A 233 8.37 -2.06 -6.03
C SER A 233 9.39 -1.82 -4.92
N TRP A 234 10.63 -1.47 -5.29
CA TRP A 234 11.77 -1.30 -4.39
C TRP A 234 12.28 0.15 -4.28
N GLY A 235 11.40 1.14 -4.47
CA GLY A 235 11.73 2.56 -4.31
C GLY A 235 12.83 3.00 -5.29
N PRO A 236 13.93 3.62 -4.81
CA PRO A 236 14.97 4.15 -5.70
C PRO A 236 15.78 3.07 -6.43
N TYR A 237 15.60 1.79 -6.07
CA TYR A 237 16.34 0.67 -6.66
C TYR A 237 15.57 -0.02 -7.80
N GLY A 238 14.35 0.43 -8.11
CA GLY A 238 13.53 -0.15 -9.18
C GLY A 238 12.44 -1.06 -8.65
N ALA A 239 12.22 -2.16 -9.35
CA ALA A 239 11.22 -3.15 -9.04
C ALA A 239 11.66 -4.53 -9.53
N GLY A 240 10.94 -5.56 -9.14
CA GLY A 240 11.16 -6.92 -9.63
C GLY A 240 9.82 -7.63 -9.76
N CYS A 241 9.81 -8.67 -10.58
CA CYS A 241 8.64 -9.53 -10.70
C CYS A 241 9.01 -11.00 -10.90
N LEU A 242 8.10 -11.86 -10.46
CA LEU A 242 8.11 -13.30 -10.71
C LEU A 242 6.87 -13.65 -11.53
N ASP A 243 7.06 -14.27 -12.68
CA ASP A 243 5.95 -14.71 -13.51
C ASP A 243 5.34 -16.04 -12.99
N THR A 244 4.26 -16.49 -13.63
CA THR A 244 3.58 -17.73 -13.26
C THR A 244 4.39 -19.01 -13.53
N ASN A 245 5.50 -18.91 -14.27
CA ASN A 245 6.41 -20.01 -14.55
C ASN A 245 7.59 -20.06 -13.55
N GLY A 246 7.64 -19.13 -12.60
CA GLY A 246 8.74 -19.00 -11.65
C GLY A 246 9.97 -18.28 -12.21
N GLN A 247 9.86 -17.62 -13.37
CA GLN A 247 10.93 -16.79 -13.91
C GLN A 247 10.96 -15.42 -13.23
N TYR A 248 12.11 -15.11 -12.61
CA TYR A 248 12.35 -13.83 -11.96
C TYR A 248 12.96 -12.82 -12.94
N TYR A 249 12.53 -11.57 -12.82
CA TYR A 249 13.07 -10.42 -13.55
C TYR A 249 13.40 -9.30 -12.58
N ASP A 250 14.59 -8.72 -12.74
CA ASP A 250 15.03 -7.52 -12.04
C ASP A 250 14.90 -6.30 -12.96
N LEU A 251 14.18 -5.27 -12.53
CA LEU A 251 13.83 -4.10 -13.33
C LEU A 251 14.33 -2.84 -12.61
N PRO A 252 15.58 -2.41 -12.81
CA PRO A 252 16.10 -1.21 -12.18
C PRO A 252 15.38 0.06 -12.67
N LEU A 253 15.50 1.16 -11.92
CA LEU A 253 15.04 2.46 -12.40
C LEU A 253 15.97 2.97 -13.50
N PRO A 254 15.44 3.71 -14.49
CA PRO A 254 16.29 4.53 -15.36
C PRO A 254 17.04 5.57 -14.52
N ALA A 255 18.27 5.92 -14.92
CA ALA A 255 19.05 6.97 -14.28
C ALA A 255 18.23 8.27 -14.19
N GLY A 256 18.19 8.85 -12.99
CA GLY A 256 17.21 9.88 -12.65
C GLY A 256 17.82 11.11 -11.96
N ARG A 257 17.09 12.22 -12.07
CA ARG A 257 17.37 13.45 -11.31
C ARG A 257 16.88 13.30 -9.86
N LYS A 258 17.36 14.18 -8.97
CA LYS A 258 16.89 14.25 -7.58
C LYS A 258 15.35 14.40 -7.54
N PRO A 259 14.63 13.57 -6.76
CA PRO A 259 13.18 13.60 -6.74
C PRO A 259 12.66 14.90 -6.09
N ILE A 260 11.62 15.49 -6.67
CA ILE A 260 10.94 16.69 -6.14
C ILE A 260 9.78 16.31 -5.22
N ASP A 261 9.05 15.25 -5.56
CA ASP A 261 7.91 14.79 -4.77
C ASP A 261 7.80 13.26 -4.82
N THR A 262 7.89 12.61 -3.67
CA THR A 262 7.88 11.15 -3.59
C THR A 262 6.54 10.59 -3.06
N TYR A 263 5.59 11.42 -2.62
CA TYR A 263 4.29 10.99 -2.09
C TYR A 263 3.39 10.41 -3.21
N GLY A 264 2.92 9.16 -3.13
CA GLY A 264 2.08 8.58 -4.19
C GLY A 264 2.84 7.84 -5.31
N VAL A 265 4.16 7.65 -5.16
CA VAL A 265 5.00 6.99 -6.18
C VAL A 265 4.63 5.50 -6.35
N GLY A 266 4.25 4.81 -5.28
CA GLY A 266 3.86 3.39 -5.34
C GLY A 266 2.53 3.16 -6.06
N GLU A 267 1.60 4.10 -5.91
CA GLU A 267 0.32 4.15 -6.62
C GLU A 267 0.56 4.41 -8.12
N CYS A 268 1.50 5.30 -8.46
CA CYS A 268 1.89 5.56 -9.84
C CYS A 268 2.54 4.35 -10.51
N PHE A 269 3.40 3.64 -9.78
CA PHE A 269 3.93 2.35 -10.21
C PHE A 269 2.79 1.35 -10.49
N THR A 270 1.90 1.16 -9.51
CA THR A 270 0.78 0.21 -9.59
C THR A 270 -0.13 0.49 -10.78
N ALA A 271 -0.55 1.75 -10.93
CA ALA A 271 -1.36 2.20 -12.06
C ALA A 271 -0.63 2.01 -13.40
N GLY A 272 0.65 2.36 -13.48
CA GLY A 272 1.45 2.19 -14.70
C GLY A 272 1.57 0.73 -15.12
N VAL A 273 1.79 -0.18 -14.18
CA VAL A 273 1.82 -1.63 -14.46
C VAL A 273 0.46 -2.13 -14.96
N ILE A 274 -0.63 -1.81 -14.26
CA ILE A 274 -1.98 -2.22 -14.64
C ILE A 274 -2.32 -1.69 -16.05
N TYR A 275 -2.02 -0.42 -16.31
CA TYR A 275 -2.20 0.21 -17.62
C TYR A 275 -1.43 -0.53 -18.72
N ALA A 276 -0.15 -0.80 -18.50
CA ALA A 276 0.70 -1.48 -19.47
C ALA A 276 0.26 -2.92 -19.75
N LEU A 277 -0.13 -3.67 -18.71
CA LEU A 277 -0.64 -5.04 -18.86
C LEU A 277 -1.98 -5.05 -19.61
N TYR A 278 -2.91 -4.18 -19.23
CA TYR A 278 -4.29 -4.29 -19.70
C TYR A 278 -4.56 -3.57 -21.02
N LEU A 279 -4.14 -2.30 -21.13
CA LEU A 279 -4.42 -1.47 -22.31
C LEU A 279 -3.34 -1.60 -23.37
N ARG A 280 -2.09 -1.78 -22.95
CA ARG A 280 -0.95 -1.90 -23.87
C ARG A 280 -0.58 -3.34 -24.21
N LYS A 281 -1.16 -4.32 -23.50
CA LYS A 281 -0.88 -5.76 -23.67
C LYS A 281 0.62 -6.09 -23.64
N MET A 282 1.38 -5.35 -22.83
CA MET A 282 2.82 -5.55 -22.71
C MET A 282 3.11 -6.85 -21.94
N PRO A 283 4.21 -7.56 -22.27
CA PRO A 283 4.72 -8.64 -21.43
C PRO A 283 5.01 -8.16 -20.00
N LEU A 284 4.94 -9.07 -19.02
CA LEU A 284 5.08 -8.72 -17.60
C LEU A 284 6.32 -7.86 -17.30
N PRO A 285 7.55 -8.22 -17.71
CA PRO A 285 8.74 -7.41 -17.39
C PRO A 285 8.68 -6.01 -18.00
N ALA A 286 8.18 -5.90 -19.24
CA ALA A 286 8.01 -4.62 -19.91
C ALA A 286 6.95 -3.75 -19.22
N ALA A 287 5.87 -4.35 -18.71
CA ALA A 287 4.87 -3.63 -17.94
C ALA A 287 5.40 -3.14 -16.58
N VAL A 288 6.25 -3.91 -15.91
CA VAL A 288 6.93 -3.48 -14.67
C VAL A 288 7.89 -2.33 -14.94
N ALA A 289 8.67 -2.41 -16.02
CA ALA A 289 9.54 -1.31 -16.46
C ALA A 289 8.72 -0.04 -16.80
N TYR A 290 7.56 -0.20 -17.43
CA TYR A 290 6.64 0.92 -17.69
C TYR A 290 6.14 1.55 -16.37
N GLY A 291 5.75 0.73 -15.39
CA GLY A 291 5.40 1.18 -14.04
C GLY A 291 6.51 2.00 -13.38
N ASN A 292 7.76 1.55 -13.47
CA ASN A 292 8.93 2.30 -13.00
C ASN A 292 9.05 3.67 -13.67
N ARG A 293 8.85 3.75 -15.00
CA ARG A 293 8.91 5.02 -15.73
C ARG A 293 7.82 6.00 -15.30
N VAL A 294 6.59 5.53 -15.10
CA VAL A 294 5.49 6.36 -14.57
C VAL A 294 5.82 6.85 -13.16
N ALA A 295 6.33 5.95 -12.31
CA ALA A 295 6.76 6.26 -10.94
C ALA A 295 7.90 7.28 -10.89
N VAL A 296 8.90 7.17 -11.76
CA VAL A 296 9.99 8.16 -11.88
C VAL A 296 9.44 9.49 -12.39
N PHE A 297 8.58 9.47 -13.40
CA PHE A 297 8.00 10.69 -13.95
C PHE A 297 7.14 11.45 -12.94
N LYS A 298 6.39 10.72 -12.09
CA LYS A 298 5.72 11.27 -10.92
C LYS A 298 6.70 12.14 -10.12
N THR A 299 7.90 11.65 -9.81
CA THR A 299 8.84 12.38 -8.94
C THR A 299 9.33 13.73 -9.48
N THR A 300 9.11 14.03 -10.77
CA THR A 300 9.60 15.25 -11.42
C THR A 300 8.81 16.51 -11.07
N ARG A 301 7.57 16.38 -10.55
CA ARG A 301 6.73 17.51 -10.16
C ARG A 301 5.79 17.08 -9.03
N ARG A 302 5.22 18.08 -8.34
CA ARG A 302 4.30 17.86 -7.24
C ARG A 302 2.90 17.48 -7.73
N GLY A 303 2.24 16.60 -6.97
CA GLY A 303 0.91 16.12 -7.30
C GLY A 303 0.94 15.15 -8.49
N TYR A 304 -0.19 14.99 -9.15
CA TYR A 304 -0.37 13.97 -10.19
C TYR A 304 -0.58 14.55 -11.59
N ASN A 305 -1.02 15.80 -11.73
CA ASN A 305 -1.56 16.35 -12.98
C ASN A 305 -0.59 16.30 -14.16
N HIS A 306 0.72 16.39 -13.91
CA HIS A 306 1.71 16.30 -14.97
C HIS A 306 1.77 14.92 -15.62
N ILE A 307 1.31 13.85 -14.95
CA ILE A 307 1.25 12.49 -15.50
C ILE A 307 0.43 12.44 -16.78
N ALA A 308 -0.54 13.33 -16.99
CA ALA A 308 -1.26 13.44 -18.27
C ALA A 308 -0.34 13.78 -19.47
N LYS A 309 0.87 14.30 -19.20
CA LYS A 309 1.90 14.58 -20.20
C LYS A 309 2.95 13.47 -20.31
N PHE A 310 2.80 12.38 -19.54
CA PHE A 310 3.69 11.24 -19.63
C PHE A 310 3.59 10.65 -21.04
N GLN A 311 4.73 10.44 -21.70
CA GLN A 311 4.74 9.90 -23.06
C GLN A 311 4.26 8.45 -23.04
N ILE A 312 3.09 8.21 -23.66
CA ILE A 312 2.45 6.90 -23.70
C ILE A 312 2.99 6.06 -24.87
N TYR A 313 3.75 6.61 -25.81
CA TYR A 313 4.29 5.85 -26.95
C TYR A 313 5.31 4.77 -26.52
N PRO A 314 5.40 3.64 -27.25
CA PRO A 314 6.37 2.60 -26.92
C PRO A 314 7.78 3.18 -27.03
N VAL A 315 8.54 3.06 -25.95
CA VAL A 315 9.99 3.21 -26.01
C VAL A 315 10.51 1.81 -26.24
N THR A 316 11.20 1.60 -27.36
CA THR A 316 11.99 0.40 -27.63
C THR A 316 12.87 0.16 -26.41
N ILE A 317 12.69 -1.01 -25.79
CA ILE A 317 13.69 -1.51 -24.85
C ILE A 317 14.79 -2.03 -25.77
N ASP A 318 15.82 -1.22 -25.99
CA ASP A 318 17.03 -1.71 -26.62
C ASP A 318 17.65 -2.70 -25.65
N ASN A 319 17.56 -3.99 -26.00
CA ASN A 319 18.37 -5.02 -25.38
C ASN A 319 19.80 -4.81 -25.86
N ASP A 320 20.51 -3.84 -25.29
CA ASP A 320 21.95 -3.71 -25.49
C ASP A 320 22.67 -4.77 -24.65
N ASP A 321 22.64 -6.01 -25.15
CA ASP A 321 23.63 -7.06 -24.83
C ASP A 321 24.96 -6.84 -25.58
N LYS A 322 25.23 -5.60 -26.03
CA LYS A 322 26.46 -5.22 -26.73
C LYS A 322 26.99 -3.86 -26.26
N LEU A 323 27.51 -3.83 -25.04
CA LEU A 323 28.54 -2.86 -24.65
C LEU A 323 29.61 -3.56 -23.82
N SER A 324 30.24 -4.56 -24.44
CA SER A 324 31.63 -4.90 -24.19
C SER A 324 32.43 -4.44 -25.40
N GLU A 325 33.54 -3.73 -25.15
CA GLU A 325 34.57 -3.31 -26.11
C GLU A 325 34.26 -2.04 -26.91
N HIS A 326 34.51 -0.88 -26.28
CA HIS A 326 35.44 0.15 -26.79
C HIS A 326 35.38 1.38 -25.87
N TYR A 327 36.33 1.46 -24.92
CA TYR A 327 36.66 2.74 -24.27
C TYR A 327 37.70 3.42 -25.16
N SER A 328 37.31 4.49 -25.84
CA SER A 328 38.25 5.50 -26.32
C SER A 328 38.51 6.47 -25.17
N GLU A 329 39.80 6.63 -24.87
CA GLU A 329 40.34 7.61 -23.93
C GLU A 329 40.02 9.04 -24.40
N ASP A 330 40.01 9.97 -23.44
CA ASP A 330 39.81 11.42 -23.56
C ASP A 330 38.36 11.95 -23.40
N ASP A 331 37.93 12.11 -22.14
CA ASP A 331 37.54 13.44 -21.64
C ASP A 331 37.57 13.46 -20.09
N GLU A 332 38.44 14.30 -19.53
CA GLU A 332 38.59 14.48 -18.09
C GLU A 332 37.45 15.34 -17.51
N SER A 333 36.61 14.74 -16.66
CA SER A 333 35.93 15.46 -15.57
C SER A 333 35.49 14.53 -14.44
N GLU A 334 36.46 14.28 -13.56
CA GLU A 334 36.35 13.99 -12.12
C GLU A 334 35.33 12.96 -11.62
N HIS A 335 35.85 11.74 -11.55
CA HIS A 335 35.64 10.78 -10.47
C HIS A 335 35.83 11.39 -9.08
N PHE A 336 34.75 11.59 -8.33
CA PHE A 336 34.78 11.45 -6.87
C PHE A 336 33.61 10.59 -6.42
N ILE A 337 33.90 9.66 -5.50
CA ILE A 337 33.01 8.65 -4.91
C ILE A 337 33.04 7.29 -5.64
N CYS A 338 34.18 6.58 -5.54
CA CYS A 338 34.19 5.12 -5.35
C CYS A 338 35.56 4.55 -4.89
N ARG A 339 36.31 5.26 -4.03
CA ARG A 339 37.62 4.79 -3.51
C ARG A 339 37.72 4.63 -1.99
N LYS A 340 36.60 4.63 -1.25
CA LYS A 340 36.63 4.43 0.22
C LYS A 340 36.32 3.00 0.70
N TYR A 341 35.90 2.08 -0.17
CA TYR A 341 35.47 0.74 0.27
C TYR A 341 36.23 -0.46 -0.33
N MET A 342 37.27 -0.24 -1.15
CA MET A 342 37.97 -1.35 -1.82
C MET A 342 39.49 -1.44 -1.57
N ASN A 343 40.07 -0.63 -0.67
CA ASN A 343 41.49 -0.73 -0.31
C ASN A 343 41.73 -0.67 1.21
N ARG A 344 41.25 -1.67 1.95
CA ARG A 344 41.86 -1.99 3.26
C ARG A 344 42.98 -3.00 3.01
N LYS A 345 44.22 -2.61 3.32
CA LYS A 345 45.35 -3.54 3.40
C LYS A 345 45.07 -4.54 4.52
N PHE A 346 45.16 -5.83 4.22
CA PHE A 346 45.24 -6.87 5.24
C PHE A 346 46.66 -6.87 5.78
N GLU A 347 46.84 -6.48 7.04
CA GLU A 347 48.08 -6.77 7.76
C GLU A 347 47.98 -8.20 8.30
N THR A 348 48.92 -9.04 7.90
CA THR A 348 49.17 -10.34 8.53
C THR A 348 49.74 -10.08 9.92
N SER A 349 49.01 -10.45 10.97
CA SER A 349 49.56 -10.39 12.33
C SER A 349 50.59 -11.51 12.50
N ASP A 350 51.85 -11.12 12.65
CA ASP A 350 52.94 -11.97 13.08
C ASP A 350 52.57 -12.75 14.35
N GLY A 351 52.87 -14.05 14.36
CA GLY A 351 52.46 -15.02 15.36
C GLY A 351 52.89 -14.70 16.79
N LYS A 352 52.11 -13.88 17.49
CA LYS A 352 52.07 -13.77 18.95
C LYS A 352 50.62 -13.74 19.43
N LEU A 353 50.08 -14.93 19.69
CA LEU A 353 48.90 -15.10 20.54
C LEU A 353 49.27 -14.64 21.96
N SER A 354 48.77 -13.47 22.37
CA SER A 354 48.82 -13.05 23.77
C SER A 354 47.55 -13.51 24.48
N THR A 355 47.75 -14.52 25.32
CA THR A 355 46.80 -15.16 26.22
C THR A 355 46.53 -14.29 27.44
N LYS A 356 45.30 -13.80 27.60
CA LYS A 356 44.70 -13.52 28.91
C LYS A 356 43.19 -13.76 28.84
N LEU A 357 42.79 -14.98 29.19
CA LEU A 357 41.64 -15.33 30.03
C LEU A 357 41.26 -16.80 29.78
N MET A 358 42.05 -17.70 30.35
CA MET A 358 41.54 -18.95 30.89
C MET A 358 41.83 -18.92 32.39
N ASN A 359 40.78 -18.98 33.20
CA ASN A 359 40.78 -19.78 34.41
C ASN A 359 39.40 -20.47 34.48
N ARG A 360 39.46 -21.81 34.48
CA ARG A 360 38.37 -22.74 34.83
C ARG A 360 38.24 -22.84 36.36
N PHE A 361 37.18 -23.56 36.76
CA PHE A 361 36.74 -23.98 38.11
C PHE A 361 35.77 -22.96 38.76
N GLU A 362 34.54 -23.29 39.15
CA GLU A 362 33.91 -24.56 39.53
C GLU A 362 32.39 -24.54 39.27
N ILE A 363 31.82 -25.74 39.09
CA ILE A 363 30.41 -26.05 38.91
C ILE A 363 29.74 -26.12 40.29
N ASN A 364 28.54 -25.53 40.43
CA ASN A 364 27.55 -25.96 41.42
C ASN A 364 26.14 -25.86 40.81
N GLU A 365 25.47 -27.01 40.71
CA GLU A 365 24.05 -27.16 40.38
C GLU A 365 23.14 -26.63 41.51
N PRO A 366 21.81 -26.60 41.29
CA PRO A 366 21.05 -27.71 41.86
C PRO A 366 19.97 -28.31 40.93
N LYS A 367 20.16 -29.62 40.70
CA LYS A 367 19.23 -30.75 40.88
C LYS A 367 17.91 -30.81 40.09
N ASP A 368 17.96 -31.69 39.10
CA ASP A 368 16.80 -32.39 38.53
C ASP A 368 16.07 -33.25 39.57
N ALA A 369 14.75 -33.28 39.37
CA ALA A 369 13.81 -34.17 40.01
C ALA A 369 13.75 -35.50 39.25
N SER A 370 14.08 -36.60 39.91
CA SER A 370 13.44 -37.90 39.69
C SER A 370 13.73 -38.85 40.84
N ASN A 371 12.69 -39.27 41.55
CA ASN A 371 12.61 -40.62 42.10
C ASN A 371 11.15 -41.06 42.07
N ALA A 372 10.94 -42.26 41.53
CA ALA A 372 9.65 -42.93 41.42
C ALA A 372 9.41 -43.89 42.60
N ASN A 373 8.12 -44.20 42.81
CA ASN A 373 7.52 -45.35 43.49
C ASN A 373 7.49 -45.41 45.03
N SER A 374 6.27 -45.29 45.57
CA SER A 374 5.62 -46.38 46.32
C SER A 374 4.11 -46.12 46.45
N GLU A 375 3.33 -47.01 45.83
CA GLU A 375 2.02 -47.57 46.23
C GLU A 375 1.18 -46.81 47.27
N GLN A 376 -0.07 -46.48 46.91
CA GLN A 376 -1.27 -46.97 47.63
C GLN A 376 -2.59 -46.58 46.92
N GLU A 377 -3.27 -47.64 46.47
CA GLU A 377 -4.72 -47.92 46.43
C GLU A 377 -5.73 -46.94 45.80
N ILE A 378 -6.47 -47.53 44.85
CA ILE A 378 -7.70 -47.09 44.20
C ILE A 378 -8.88 -47.72 44.94
N GLU A 379 -9.98 -46.98 45.14
CA GLU A 379 -11.41 -47.33 44.86
C GLU A 379 -12.40 -46.43 45.67
N PRO A 380 -13.71 -46.33 45.33
CA PRO A 380 -14.27 -45.54 44.22
C PRO A 380 -15.54 -44.75 44.64
N GLU A 381 -16.44 -44.46 43.68
CA GLU A 381 -17.84 -43.99 43.83
C GLU A 381 -18.02 -42.47 44.06
N ASP A 382 -19.01 -41.76 43.51
CA ASP A 382 -20.26 -42.20 42.89
C ASP A 382 -20.90 -41.11 41.99
N GLN A 383 -21.93 -41.56 41.28
CA GLN A 383 -22.74 -40.92 40.25
C GLN A 383 -23.69 -39.77 40.71
N GLN A 384 -24.36 -39.20 39.69
CA GLN A 384 -25.69 -38.54 39.66
C GLN A 384 -25.69 -37.00 39.56
N VAL A 385 -26.13 -36.36 38.46
CA VAL A 385 -27.41 -36.36 37.68
C VAL A 385 -28.39 -35.27 38.14
N SER A 386 -28.89 -34.52 37.13
CA SER A 386 -30.16 -33.76 37.08
C SER A 386 -30.24 -32.41 37.82
N THR A 387 -31.10 -31.43 37.52
CA THR A 387 -31.89 -30.96 36.36
C THR A 387 -32.49 -29.61 36.81
N THR A 388 -33.07 -28.82 35.89
CA THR A 388 -33.99 -27.67 36.10
C THR A 388 -33.35 -26.39 36.69
N GLY A 389 -33.76 -25.16 36.39
CA GLY A 389 -34.87 -24.60 35.61
C GLY A 389 -35.05 -23.13 36.03
N GLN A 390 -35.70 -22.35 35.16
CA GLN A 390 -36.42 -21.09 35.43
C GLN A 390 -35.65 -19.75 35.58
N GLN A 391 -36.06 -18.81 34.70
CA GLN A 391 -36.05 -17.35 34.93
C GLN A 391 -36.98 -16.98 36.09
N PRO A 392 -36.87 -15.73 36.62
CA PRO A 392 -37.93 -14.78 36.27
C PRO A 392 -37.47 -13.32 36.06
N ALA A 393 -38.32 -12.59 35.33
CA ALA A 393 -38.31 -11.16 35.12
C ALA A 393 -38.78 -10.33 36.33
N ARG A 394 -38.36 -9.05 36.41
CA ARG A 394 -39.00 -7.82 36.97
C ARG A 394 -37.86 -6.81 37.29
N ARG A 395 -37.96 -5.48 37.23
CA ARG A 395 -39.07 -4.53 37.16
C ARG A 395 -38.51 -3.15 36.75
N ILE A 396 -39.37 -2.36 36.11
CA ILE A 396 -39.22 -0.95 35.77
C ILE A 396 -39.05 -0.07 37.04
N SER A 397 -38.21 0.96 36.98
CA SER A 397 -38.46 2.21 37.71
C SER A 397 -38.12 3.43 36.85
N LYS A 398 -39.13 4.29 36.65
CA LYS A 398 -39.04 5.63 36.08
C LYS A 398 -38.57 6.59 37.19
N ARG A 399 -37.60 7.46 36.89
CA ARG A 399 -37.47 8.75 37.58
C ARG A 399 -37.36 9.88 36.57
N ARG A 400 -38.42 10.69 36.53
CA ARG A 400 -38.47 12.05 35.97
C ARG A 400 -37.95 13.02 37.04
N MET A 401 -37.20 14.04 36.63
CA MET A 401 -37.11 15.43 37.14
C MET A 401 -35.81 16.02 36.54
N SER A 402 -35.63 17.27 36.15
CA SER A 402 -36.45 18.42 35.78
C SER A 402 -35.44 19.49 35.32
N HIS A 403 -35.90 20.41 34.47
CA HIS A 403 -35.13 21.48 33.80
C HIS A 403 -34.16 22.29 34.66
N GLY A 404 -33.00 22.62 34.07
CA GLY A 404 -32.13 23.72 34.47
C GLY A 404 -31.49 24.38 33.25
N ARG A 405 -32.04 25.52 32.83
CA ARG A 405 -31.49 26.42 31.79
C ARG A 405 -30.08 26.91 32.17
N ARG A 406 -29.12 26.87 31.24
CA ARG A 406 -27.97 27.79 31.24
C ARG A 406 -27.82 28.47 29.88
N LYS A 407 -27.76 29.80 29.96
CA LYS A 407 -27.75 30.78 28.88
C LYS A 407 -26.44 30.74 28.10
N SER A 408 -26.56 30.92 26.79
CA SER A 408 -25.48 31.27 25.87
C SER A 408 -25.00 32.71 26.11
N SER A 409 -23.69 32.89 26.25
CA SER A 409 -23.02 34.20 26.18
C SER A 409 -22.51 34.42 24.76
N ILE A 410 -23.18 35.33 24.05
CA ILE A 410 -22.79 35.83 22.73
C ILE A 410 -21.76 36.94 22.95
N LEU A 411 -20.53 36.75 22.47
CA LEU A 411 -19.51 37.79 22.35
C LEU A 411 -19.85 38.68 21.14
N ARG A 412 -20.23 39.93 21.40
CA ARG A 412 -20.34 40.99 20.38
C ARG A 412 -18.95 41.57 20.13
N VAL A 413 -18.46 41.44 18.91
CA VAL A 413 -17.32 42.20 18.38
C VAL A 413 -17.86 43.50 17.78
N SER A 414 -17.41 44.63 18.31
CA SER A 414 -17.72 45.98 17.84
C SER A 414 -16.81 46.38 16.68
N LEU A 415 -17.39 46.69 15.52
CA LEU A 415 -16.72 47.32 14.37
C LEU A 415 -16.73 48.86 14.53
N PRO A 416 -15.64 49.58 14.16
CA PRO A 416 -15.60 51.03 14.22
C PRO A 416 -16.34 51.68 13.04
N LYS A 417 -17.09 52.75 13.35
CA LYS A 417 -17.83 53.60 12.42
C LYS A 417 -16.86 54.38 11.50
N ARG A 418 -17.06 54.31 10.18
CA ARG A 418 -16.48 55.25 9.21
C ARG A 418 -17.27 56.56 9.27
N SER A 419 -16.59 57.66 9.56
CA SER A 419 -17.07 59.02 9.35
C SER A 419 -16.94 59.39 7.88
N ILE A 420 -18.07 59.74 7.27
CA ILE A 420 -18.15 60.45 6.00
C ILE A 420 -18.03 61.94 6.33
N THR A 421 -17.05 62.62 5.76
CA THR A 421 -17.00 64.08 5.65
C THR A 421 -16.86 64.42 4.18
N GLU A 422 -17.97 64.84 3.58
CA GLU A 422 -18.00 65.72 2.43
C GLU A 422 -17.60 67.12 2.89
N THR A 423 -16.72 67.80 2.12
CA THR A 423 -16.98 69.20 1.72
C THR A 423 -15.99 69.62 0.61
N LYS A 424 -16.61 70.09 -0.48
CA LYS A 424 -16.22 71.15 -1.43
C LYS A 424 -14.94 71.02 -2.24
#